data_AF-A0A1H4W1N4-F1
#
_entry.id   AF-A0A1H4W1N4-F1
#
_cell.length_a   1.000
_cell.length_b   1.000
_cell.length_c   1.000
_cell.angle_alpha   90.00
_cell.angle_beta   90.00
_cell.angle_gamma   90.00
#
_symmetry.space_group_name_H-M   'P 1'
#
loop_
_entity.id
_entity.type
_entity.pdbx_description
1 polymer ?
#
loop_
_entity_poly.entity_id
_entity_poly.type
_entity_poly.pdbx_seq_one_letter_code
_entity_poly.pdbx_strand_id
1 'polypeptide(L)'
;MQDKPAQGSLPAPAAYINAQSAITGLRGRDLFSTLRSIAAHSLRNPLHSARHTLALGGQLGRVLLGQTLHKPSPKDNRFADPAWTLNPFYKRGLQAYLSWQKQVRHWIDDSGMSEDDRARAHFAFSLLNDAVSPSNTLLNPLALKEIFNTGGNSVVRGIGNLLDDLLHNNGLPSQVTKHAFEIGKNLAVTPGSVVFRNELLELIQYSPMSEKQYAKPLLVVPPQINKYYIFDLSPHNSFVQYALKNGLQVFMISWRNPDVRHREWGLSSYVEATEEALNVTRAITGSREVNLVGACAGGLTIAALQGHLQAKRQLRRVASATYLVSLLDSQLDSPATLFADEKTLEAAKRRSYQQGVLDGRDMAKVFAWMRPNDLIWNYWVNNYLLGKEPPVFDILYWNNDSTRLPAALHGDLLDFFKHNPLSHEGGLEVCGTPIDLQKVTVDSFSVAGINDHITPWDAVYRSTLLLGGERRFVLSNSGHVQSILNPPSNPKANYVENHKLSSDPRAWYYDAKHVDGSWWGQWLSWVQERSGAQRETLTTLGNQNYPPMEDAPGTYVRVR
;
A
#
# COMPACT_ATOMS: atom_id res chain seq x y z
N MET A 1 3.45 40.64 1.75
CA MET A 1 4.56 39.71 1.51
C MET A 1 3.99 38.32 1.65
N GLN A 2 3.90 37.57 0.54
CA GLN A 2 3.47 36.17 0.55
C GLN A 2 4.66 35.36 1.06
N ASP A 3 4.50 34.70 2.21
CA ASP A 3 5.46 33.73 2.69
C ASP A 3 5.63 32.63 1.64
N LYS A 4 6.80 32.59 1.02
CA LYS A 4 7.28 31.40 0.31
C LYS A 4 7.29 30.27 1.35
N PRO A 5 6.74 29.08 1.06
CA PRO A 5 6.92 27.93 1.94
C PRO A 5 8.42 27.69 2.10
N ALA A 6 8.89 27.61 3.34
CA ALA A 6 10.28 27.36 3.66
C ALA A 6 10.75 26.07 2.95
N GLN A 7 11.87 26.17 2.21
CA GLN A 7 12.66 25.02 1.78
C GLN A 7 12.91 24.13 3.00
N GLY A 8 12.49 22.86 2.94
CA GLY A 8 12.70 21.89 4.03
C GLY A 8 11.52 21.65 4.98
N SER A 9 10.33 22.24 4.76
CA SER A 9 9.16 21.86 5.56
C SER A 9 8.59 20.49 5.15
N LEU A 10 8.53 19.56 6.10
CA LEU A 10 7.84 18.28 5.92
C LEU A 10 6.37 18.55 5.56
N PRO A 11 5.79 17.88 4.56
CA PRO A 11 4.35 17.95 4.35
C PRO A 11 3.66 17.49 5.64
N ALA A 12 2.70 18.27 6.13
CA ALA A 12 1.93 17.92 7.32
C ALA A 12 1.37 16.50 7.14
N PRO A 13 1.60 15.57 8.10
CA PRO A 13 1.05 14.23 8.00
C PRO A 13 -0.46 14.36 7.93
N ALA A 14 -1.01 13.99 6.78
CA ALA A 14 -2.44 14.01 6.63
C ALA A 14 -3.00 12.87 7.48
N ALA A 15 -3.89 13.19 8.41
CA ALA A 15 -4.50 12.26 9.35
C ALA A 15 -5.25 11.16 8.57
N TYR A 16 -4.55 10.07 8.27
CA TYR A 16 -5.06 8.96 7.50
C TYR A 16 -4.69 7.62 8.15
N ILE A 17 -5.52 6.65 7.81
CA ILE A 17 -5.51 5.29 8.31
C ILE A 17 -4.38 4.48 7.63
N ASN A 18 -3.68 3.64 8.41
CA ASN A 18 -2.42 2.95 8.05
C ASN A 18 -2.60 1.42 7.88
N ALA A 19 -1.51 0.69 7.56
CA ALA A 19 -1.52 -0.77 7.34
C ALA A 19 -2.22 -1.59 8.44
N GLN A 20 -2.05 -1.20 9.72
CA GLN A 20 -2.67 -1.88 10.86
C GLN A 20 -4.19 -1.95 10.71
N SER A 21 -4.80 -0.88 10.20
CA SER A 21 -6.26 -0.77 10.16
C SER A 21 -6.90 -1.57 9.03
N ALA A 22 -6.16 -1.75 7.93
CA ALA A 22 -6.56 -2.66 6.88
C ALA A 22 -6.56 -4.12 7.34
N ILE A 23 -5.64 -4.46 8.23
CA ILE A 23 -5.48 -5.80 8.80
C ILE A 23 -6.52 -6.04 9.90
N THR A 24 -6.79 -5.08 10.78
CA THR A 24 -7.84 -5.23 11.83
C THR A 24 -9.25 -5.31 11.26
N GLY A 25 -9.49 -4.67 10.11
CA GLY A 25 -10.81 -4.58 9.47
C GLY A 25 -11.77 -3.60 10.19
N LEU A 26 -12.68 -2.97 9.44
CA LEU A 26 -13.73 -2.11 10.00
C LEU A 26 -15.00 -2.92 10.26
N ARG A 27 -15.54 -2.92 11.49
CA ARG A 27 -16.85 -3.52 11.76
C ARG A 27 -17.96 -2.58 11.27
N GLY A 28 -18.87 -3.09 10.44
CA GLY A 28 -20.11 -2.38 10.11
C GLY A 28 -20.99 -2.07 11.34
N ARG A 29 -20.90 -2.89 12.40
CA ARG A 29 -21.56 -2.63 13.70
C ARG A 29 -21.03 -1.37 14.38
N ASP A 30 -19.77 -1.03 14.21
CA ASP A 30 -19.15 0.13 14.86
C ASP A 30 -19.62 1.43 14.17
N LEU A 31 -19.77 1.42 12.84
CA LEU A 31 -20.39 2.51 12.07
C LEU A 31 -21.86 2.74 12.46
N PHE A 32 -22.67 1.68 12.53
CA PHE A 32 -24.07 1.80 12.97
C PHE A 32 -24.19 2.27 14.43
N SER A 33 -23.31 1.81 15.31
CA SER A 33 -23.27 2.27 16.70
C SER A 33 -22.87 3.74 16.81
N THR A 34 -21.96 4.21 15.95
CA THR A 34 -21.53 5.61 15.86
C THR A 34 -22.64 6.49 15.29
N LEU A 35 -23.35 6.04 14.25
CA LEU A 35 -24.51 6.76 13.72
C LEU A 35 -25.63 6.86 14.76
N ARG A 36 -25.85 5.78 15.53
CA ARG A 36 -26.81 5.78 16.64
C ARG A 36 -26.38 6.70 17.77
N SER A 37 -25.10 6.78 18.11
CA SER A 37 -24.60 7.68 19.15
C SER A 37 -24.73 9.13 18.72
N ILE A 38 -24.39 9.48 17.47
CA ILE A 38 -24.60 10.82 16.88
C ILE A 38 -26.09 11.21 16.91
N ALA A 39 -26.98 10.31 16.48
CA ALA A 39 -28.42 10.54 16.50
C ALA A 39 -28.95 10.74 17.94
N ALA A 40 -28.50 9.91 18.88
CA ALA A 40 -28.84 10.06 20.29
C ALA A 40 -28.31 11.37 20.88
N HIS A 41 -27.10 11.81 20.48
CA HIS A 41 -26.50 13.04 20.94
C HIS A 41 -27.25 14.28 20.43
N SER A 42 -27.72 14.24 19.19
CA SER A 42 -28.56 15.29 18.59
C SER A 42 -29.91 15.40 19.30
N LEU A 43 -30.52 14.27 19.64
CA LEU A 43 -31.77 14.23 20.41
C LEU A 43 -31.59 14.74 21.85
N ARG A 44 -30.43 14.50 22.47
CA ARG A 44 -30.12 14.95 23.83
C ARG A 44 -29.74 16.42 23.93
N ASN A 45 -29.32 17.05 22.84
CA ASN A 45 -28.89 18.45 22.81
C ASN A 45 -29.69 19.28 21.78
N PRO A 46 -31.02 19.42 21.96
CA PRO A 46 -31.89 20.05 20.96
C PRO A 46 -31.56 21.52 20.72
N LEU A 47 -31.16 22.27 21.76
CA LEU A 47 -30.76 23.68 21.64
C LEU A 47 -29.47 23.85 20.83
N HIS A 48 -28.52 22.93 20.99
CA HIS A 48 -27.28 22.89 20.22
C HIS A 48 -27.58 22.65 18.74
N SER A 49 -28.33 21.60 18.42
CA SER A 49 -28.74 21.30 17.05
C SER A 49 -29.53 22.45 16.42
N ALA A 50 -30.48 23.05 17.14
CA ALA A 50 -31.26 24.19 16.66
C ALA A 50 -30.38 25.41 16.29
N ARG A 51 -29.37 25.73 17.11
CA ARG A 51 -28.41 26.82 16.82
C ARG A 51 -27.65 26.57 15.52
N HIS A 52 -27.15 25.36 15.31
CA HIS A 52 -26.42 25.02 14.08
C HIS A 52 -27.33 24.95 12.85
N THR A 53 -28.59 24.50 13.00
CA THR A 53 -29.59 24.52 11.93
C THR A 53 -29.96 25.95 11.52
N LEU A 54 -30.14 26.86 12.48
CA LEU A 54 -30.39 28.28 12.20
C LEU A 54 -29.20 28.94 11.49
N ALA A 55 -27.98 28.66 11.94
CA ALA A 55 -26.77 29.13 11.28
C ALA A 55 -26.64 28.61 9.84
N LEU A 56 -26.96 27.34 9.61
CA LEU A 56 -27.02 26.75 8.26
C LEU A 56 -28.08 27.47 7.41
N GLY A 57 -29.29 27.67 7.95
CA GLY A 57 -30.37 28.37 7.24
C GLY A 57 -29.96 29.79 6.81
N GLY A 58 -29.27 30.53 7.69
CA GLY A 58 -28.71 31.84 7.37
C GLY A 58 -27.64 31.79 6.27
N GLN A 59 -26.75 30.80 6.30
CA GLN A 59 -25.76 30.58 5.23
C GLN A 59 -26.45 30.24 3.90
N LEU A 60 -27.42 29.32 3.90
CA LEU A 60 -28.17 28.94 2.70
C LEU A 60 -28.95 30.12 2.09
N GLY A 61 -29.55 30.98 2.93
CA GLY A 61 -30.18 32.22 2.46
C GLY A 61 -29.19 33.14 1.73
N ARG A 62 -27.98 33.33 2.27
CA ARG A 62 -26.92 34.10 1.62
C ARG A 62 -26.42 33.44 0.32
N VAL A 63 -26.35 32.11 0.29
CA VAL A 63 -26.01 31.35 -0.92
C VAL A 63 -27.07 31.55 -2.01
N LEU A 64 -28.37 31.51 -1.67
CA LEU A 64 -29.45 31.80 -2.63
C LEU A 64 -29.35 33.22 -3.20
N LEU A 65 -28.93 34.18 -2.38
CA LEU A 65 -28.61 35.56 -2.81
C LEU A 65 -27.33 35.67 -3.66
N GLY A 66 -26.65 34.56 -3.94
CA GLY A 66 -25.47 34.49 -4.82
C GLY A 66 -24.13 34.77 -4.13
N GLN A 67 -24.11 34.87 -2.79
CA GLN A 67 -22.86 35.09 -2.06
C GLN A 67 -21.97 33.84 -2.08
N THR A 68 -20.66 34.06 -2.16
CA THR A 68 -19.64 33.01 -2.07
C THR A 68 -19.07 33.02 -0.67
N LEU A 69 -19.45 32.05 0.15
CA LEU A 69 -19.08 31.98 1.57
C LEU A 69 -17.82 31.14 1.80
N HIS A 70 -17.58 30.14 0.94
CA HIS A 70 -16.55 29.14 1.12
C HIS A 70 -15.76 28.91 -0.17
N LYS A 71 -14.46 28.66 -0.03
CA LYS A 71 -13.60 28.22 -1.13
C LYS A 71 -13.48 26.70 -1.10
N PRO A 72 -13.63 26.01 -2.24
CA PRO A 72 -13.32 24.58 -2.33
C PRO A 72 -11.86 24.33 -1.93
N SER A 73 -11.58 23.17 -1.35
CA SER A 73 -10.21 22.77 -1.09
C SER A 73 -9.44 22.66 -2.41
N PRO A 74 -8.24 23.23 -2.55
CA PRO A 74 -7.39 23.05 -3.73
C PRO A 74 -7.03 21.58 -4.02
N LYS A 75 -7.18 20.70 -3.02
CA LYS A 75 -6.94 19.26 -3.15
C LYS A 75 -8.18 18.47 -3.63
N ASP A 76 -9.36 19.09 -3.71
CA ASP A 76 -10.60 18.43 -4.15
C ASP A 76 -10.86 18.69 -5.64
N ASN A 77 -10.33 17.78 -6.47
CA ASN A 77 -10.41 17.91 -7.93
C ASN A 77 -11.84 17.72 -8.48
N ARG A 78 -12.81 17.25 -7.68
CA ARG A 78 -14.20 17.06 -8.12
C ARG A 78 -14.86 18.37 -8.57
N PHE A 79 -14.39 19.50 -8.04
CA PHE A 79 -14.90 20.84 -8.32
C PHE A 79 -13.99 21.66 -9.26
N ALA A 80 -13.10 21.00 -10.00
CA ALA A 80 -12.16 21.66 -10.91
C ALA A 80 -12.80 22.25 -12.17
N ASP A 81 -13.98 21.77 -12.61
CA ASP A 81 -14.65 22.29 -13.81
C ASP A 81 -15.06 23.77 -13.60
N PRO A 82 -14.74 24.69 -14.53
CA PRO A 82 -15.10 26.10 -14.41
C PRO A 82 -16.61 26.37 -14.24
N ALA A 83 -17.49 25.45 -14.62
CA ALA A 83 -18.93 25.58 -14.40
C ALA A 83 -19.27 25.78 -12.91
N TRP A 84 -18.51 25.17 -12.00
CA TRP A 84 -18.69 25.32 -10.54
C TRP A 84 -18.48 26.74 -10.03
N THR A 85 -17.74 27.57 -10.76
CA THR A 85 -17.45 28.95 -10.39
C THR A 85 -18.15 29.97 -11.28
N LEU A 86 -18.30 29.67 -12.57
CA LEU A 86 -18.83 30.59 -13.58
C LEU A 86 -20.36 30.51 -13.72
N ASN A 87 -20.96 29.33 -13.53
CA ASN A 87 -22.40 29.18 -13.69
C ASN A 87 -23.13 29.44 -12.36
N PRO A 88 -24.10 30.39 -12.29
CA PRO A 88 -24.79 30.73 -11.05
C PRO A 88 -25.51 29.57 -10.37
N PHE A 89 -26.05 28.62 -11.13
CA PHE A 89 -26.75 27.45 -10.59
C PHE A 89 -25.76 26.51 -9.88
N TYR A 90 -24.70 26.10 -10.57
CA TYR A 90 -23.67 25.21 -10.01
C TYR A 90 -22.91 25.87 -8.86
N LYS A 91 -22.63 27.18 -8.97
CA LYS A 91 -22.00 27.96 -7.91
C LYS A 91 -22.85 27.94 -6.64
N ARG A 92 -24.16 28.16 -6.74
CA ARG A 92 -25.07 28.10 -5.58
C ARG A 92 -25.15 26.68 -5.00
N GLY A 93 -25.24 25.66 -5.84
CA GLY A 93 -25.23 24.25 -5.40
C GLY A 93 -23.94 23.89 -4.63
N LEU A 94 -22.78 24.28 -5.16
CA LEU A 94 -21.49 24.08 -4.50
C LEU A 94 -21.43 24.79 -3.15
N GLN A 95 -21.84 26.06 -3.10
CA GLN A 95 -21.82 26.82 -1.85
C GLN A 95 -22.79 26.25 -0.81
N ALA A 96 -23.95 25.75 -1.21
CA ALA A 96 -24.87 25.06 -0.31
C ALA A 96 -24.25 23.78 0.28
N TYR A 97 -23.61 22.97 -0.56
CA TYR A 97 -22.88 21.78 -0.15
C TYR A 97 -21.72 22.09 0.81
N LEU A 98 -20.87 23.08 0.48
CA LEU A 98 -19.75 23.48 1.35
C LEU A 98 -20.23 24.07 2.69
N SER A 99 -21.35 24.80 2.68
CA SER A 99 -21.96 25.36 3.90
C SER A 99 -22.48 24.25 4.80
N TRP A 100 -23.19 23.26 4.23
CA TRP A 100 -23.59 22.04 4.92
C TRP A 100 -22.38 21.32 5.53
N GLN A 101 -21.36 21.04 4.71
CA GLN A 101 -20.16 20.33 5.14
C GLN A 101 -19.48 21.01 6.34
N LYS A 102 -19.29 22.33 6.25
CA LYS A 102 -18.63 23.10 7.31
C LYS A 102 -19.48 23.17 8.57
N GLN A 103 -20.78 23.39 8.42
CA GLN A 103 -21.67 23.58 9.56
C GLN A 103 -21.89 22.29 10.35
N VAL A 104 -21.97 21.14 9.68
CA VAL A 104 -22.07 19.84 10.36
C VAL A 104 -20.75 19.48 11.05
N ARG A 105 -19.59 19.80 10.47
CA ARG A 105 -18.30 19.65 11.15
C ARG A 105 -18.22 20.49 12.43
N HIS A 106 -18.62 21.76 12.36
CA HIS A 106 -18.69 22.60 13.56
C HIS A 106 -19.66 22.03 14.61
N TRP A 107 -20.81 21.48 14.19
CA TRP A 107 -21.72 20.82 15.11
C TRP A 107 -21.08 19.60 15.79
N ILE A 108 -20.26 18.81 15.07
CA ILE A 108 -19.50 17.70 15.65
C ILE A 108 -18.45 18.24 16.64
N ASP A 109 -17.74 19.31 16.29
CA ASP A 109 -16.70 19.89 17.15
C ASP A 109 -17.24 20.48 18.46
N ASP A 110 -18.40 21.14 18.39
CA ASP A 110 -19.05 21.80 19.53
C ASP A 110 -19.94 20.87 20.36
N SER A 111 -20.13 19.61 19.92
CA SER A 111 -21.06 18.64 20.51
C SER A 111 -20.70 18.19 21.94
N GLY A 112 -19.51 18.51 22.46
CA GLY A 112 -19.07 18.06 23.79
C GLY A 112 -18.77 16.55 23.87
N MET A 113 -18.70 15.87 22.73
CA MET A 113 -18.26 14.48 22.64
C MET A 113 -16.79 14.35 23.08
N SER A 114 -16.43 13.17 23.60
CA SER A 114 -15.03 12.80 23.84
C SER A 114 -14.21 12.96 22.55
N GLU A 115 -12.90 13.14 22.68
CA GLU A 115 -12.02 13.28 21.51
C GLU A 115 -12.16 12.08 20.55
N ASP A 116 -12.29 10.87 21.11
CA ASP A 116 -12.46 9.63 20.36
C ASP A 116 -13.80 9.58 19.60
N ASP A 117 -14.92 9.87 20.27
CA ASP A 117 -16.23 9.82 19.62
C ASP A 117 -16.38 10.94 18.57
N ARG A 118 -15.72 12.09 18.79
CA ARG A 118 -15.66 13.19 17.83
C ARG A 118 -14.89 12.79 16.57
N ALA A 119 -13.74 12.14 16.71
CA ALA A 119 -12.96 11.64 15.58
C ALA A 119 -13.79 10.61 14.76
N ARG A 120 -14.50 9.72 15.44
CA ARG A 120 -15.41 8.74 14.82
C ARG A 120 -16.56 9.41 14.07
N ALA A 121 -17.16 10.45 14.66
CA ALA A 121 -18.24 11.20 14.03
C ALA A 121 -17.78 11.95 12.79
N HIS A 122 -16.60 12.58 12.83
CA HIS A 122 -16.00 13.22 11.65
C HIS A 122 -15.74 12.22 10.52
N PHE A 123 -15.24 11.03 10.85
CA PHE A 123 -15.02 9.97 9.87
C PHE A 123 -16.34 9.52 9.21
N ALA A 124 -17.35 9.17 10.01
CA ALA A 124 -18.66 8.75 9.51
C ALA A 124 -19.34 9.85 8.67
N PHE A 125 -19.25 11.11 9.13
CA PHE A 125 -19.78 12.26 8.39
C PHE A 125 -19.08 12.44 7.06
N SER A 126 -17.76 12.30 7.01
CA SER A 126 -17.01 12.44 5.75
C SER A 126 -17.48 11.44 4.69
N LEU A 127 -17.74 10.19 5.08
CA LEU A 127 -18.26 9.13 4.21
C LEU A 127 -19.62 9.50 3.61
N LEU A 128 -20.56 9.93 4.46
CA LEU A 128 -21.92 10.29 4.03
C LEU A 128 -21.94 11.58 3.21
N ASN A 129 -21.17 12.57 3.63
CA ASN A 129 -21.07 13.86 2.96
C ASN A 129 -20.50 13.71 1.54
N ASP A 130 -19.49 12.87 1.35
CA ASP A 130 -18.96 12.60 0.01
C ASP A 130 -19.95 11.84 -0.87
N ALA A 131 -20.78 10.94 -0.30
CA ALA A 131 -21.81 10.22 -1.06
C ALA A 131 -22.91 11.14 -1.62
N VAL A 132 -23.26 12.21 -0.89
CA VAL A 132 -24.26 13.19 -1.34
C VAL A 132 -23.66 14.37 -2.10
N SER A 133 -22.36 14.33 -2.41
CA SER A 133 -21.70 15.41 -3.16
C SER A 133 -22.37 15.61 -4.52
N PRO A 134 -22.72 16.85 -4.92
CA PRO A 134 -23.37 17.10 -6.21
C PRO A 134 -22.49 16.68 -7.39
N SER A 135 -21.17 16.67 -7.22
CA SER A 135 -20.20 16.16 -8.21
C SER A 135 -20.34 14.67 -8.51
N ASN A 136 -20.97 13.89 -7.62
CA ASN A 136 -21.08 12.44 -7.74
C ASN A 136 -22.44 12.01 -8.31
N THR A 137 -23.25 12.97 -8.74
CA THR A 137 -24.59 12.76 -9.32
C THR A 137 -24.63 13.24 -10.77
N LEU A 138 -25.74 13.01 -11.47
CA LEU A 138 -25.98 13.58 -12.81
C LEU A 138 -25.99 15.12 -12.83
N LEU A 139 -26.00 15.78 -11.68
CA LEU A 139 -25.77 17.23 -11.57
C LEU A 139 -24.30 17.60 -11.76
N ASN A 140 -23.41 16.65 -12.08
CA ASN A 140 -22.04 16.96 -12.46
C ASN A 140 -22.01 17.64 -13.85
N PRO A 141 -21.38 18.83 -13.98
CA PRO A 141 -21.33 19.53 -15.26
C PRO A 141 -20.63 18.72 -16.37
N LEU A 142 -19.65 17.89 -16.02
CA LEU A 142 -18.99 17.00 -16.97
C LEU A 142 -19.93 15.89 -17.45
N ALA A 143 -20.73 15.32 -16.55
CA ALA A 143 -21.72 14.30 -16.90
C ALA A 143 -22.76 14.85 -17.89
N LEU A 144 -23.30 16.03 -17.61
CA LEU A 144 -24.26 16.67 -18.51
C LEU A 144 -23.65 17.03 -19.86
N LYS A 145 -22.42 17.58 -19.89
CA LYS A 145 -21.70 17.83 -21.15
C LYS A 145 -21.53 16.55 -21.96
N GLU A 146 -21.11 15.45 -21.32
CA GLU A 146 -20.89 14.17 -21.99
C GLU A 146 -22.19 13.54 -22.52
N ILE A 147 -23.30 13.69 -21.77
CA ILE A 147 -24.64 13.28 -22.24
C ILE A 147 -24.99 13.99 -23.54
N PHE A 148 -24.81 15.31 -23.62
CA PHE A 148 -25.09 16.05 -24.84
C PHE A 148 -24.12 15.68 -25.97
N ASN A 149 -22.82 15.59 -25.70
CA ASN A 149 -21.81 15.26 -26.70
C ASN A 149 -21.99 13.88 -27.33
N THR A 150 -22.49 12.92 -26.55
CA THR A 150 -22.66 11.52 -26.99
C THR A 150 -24.09 11.19 -27.40
N GLY A 151 -25.01 12.16 -27.40
CA GLY A 151 -26.44 11.92 -27.64
C GLY A 151 -27.08 10.96 -26.63
N GLY A 152 -26.57 10.91 -25.40
CA GLY A 152 -27.04 10.02 -24.33
C GLY A 152 -26.37 8.64 -24.29
N ASN A 153 -25.51 8.30 -25.26
CA ASN A 153 -24.83 7.00 -25.30
C ASN A 153 -23.85 6.80 -24.12
N SER A 154 -23.34 7.87 -23.50
CA SER A 154 -22.56 7.79 -22.25
C SER A 154 -23.36 7.18 -21.09
N VAL A 155 -24.65 7.49 -20.96
CA VAL A 155 -25.51 6.96 -19.89
C VAL A 155 -25.79 5.49 -20.11
N VAL A 156 -26.06 5.08 -21.36
CA VAL A 156 -26.28 3.68 -21.71
C VAL A 156 -25.05 2.84 -21.36
N ARG A 157 -23.85 3.30 -21.76
CA ARG A 157 -22.58 2.67 -21.37
C ARG A 157 -22.39 2.66 -19.86
N GLY A 158 -22.69 3.76 -19.17
CA GLY A 158 -22.57 3.88 -17.72
C GLY A 158 -23.47 2.93 -16.93
N ILE A 159 -24.72 2.73 -17.38
CA ILE A 159 -25.64 1.73 -16.82
C ILE A 159 -25.11 0.31 -17.07
N GLY A 160 -24.59 0.04 -18.27
CA GLY A 160 -23.93 -1.23 -18.59
C GLY A 160 -22.78 -1.53 -17.62
N ASN A 161 -21.90 -0.55 -17.40
CA ASN A 161 -20.78 -0.65 -16.44
C ASN A 161 -21.27 -0.88 -15.01
N LEU A 162 -22.33 -0.18 -14.57
CA LEU A 162 -22.90 -0.36 -13.24
C LEU A 162 -23.49 -1.77 -13.04
N LEU A 163 -24.22 -2.28 -14.03
CA LEU A 163 -24.78 -3.63 -13.99
C LEU A 163 -23.68 -4.69 -13.97
N ASP A 164 -22.62 -4.52 -14.77
CA ASP A 164 -21.47 -5.41 -14.75
C ASP A 164 -20.77 -5.41 -13.38
N ASP A 165 -20.55 -4.23 -12.79
CA ASP A 165 -19.92 -4.12 -11.48
C ASP A 165 -20.79 -4.66 -10.33
N LEU A 166 -22.11 -4.53 -10.42
CA LEU A 166 -23.04 -5.14 -9.45
C LEU A 166 -22.95 -6.67 -9.49
N LEU A 167 -22.78 -7.26 -10.68
CA LEU A 167 -22.70 -8.71 -10.86
C LEU A 167 -21.30 -9.28 -10.58
N HIS A 168 -20.26 -8.58 -11.03
CA HIS A 168 -18.88 -9.11 -11.11
C HIS A 168 -17.87 -8.37 -10.25
N ASN A 169 -18.27 -7.28 -9.57
CA ASN A 169 -17.40 -6.45 -8.74
C ASN A 169 -18.04 -6.03 -7.39
N ASN A 170 -19.04 -6.77 -6.91
CA ASN A 170 -19.73 -6.53 -5.63
C ASN A 170 -20.32 -5.11 -5.49
N GLY A 171 -20.69 -4.46 -6.60
CA GLY A 171 -21.26 -3.12 -6.61
C GLY A 171 -20.26 -1.99 -6.38
N LEU A 172 -18.96 -2.26 -6.42
CA LEU A 172 -17.92 -1.22 -6.44
C LEU A 172 -17.52 -0.88 -7.88
N PRO A 173 -17.22 0.39 -8.21
CA PRO A 173 -16.69 0.76 -9.51
C PRO A 173 -15.41 0.01 -9.88
N SER A 174 -15.38 -0.62 -11.06
CA SER A 174 -14.17 -1.22 -11.60
C SER A 174 -13.06 -0.18 -11.78
N GLN A 175 -11.91 -0.40 -11.14
CA GLN A 175 -10.78 0.53 -11.21
C GLN A 175 -9.85 0.28 -12.42
N VAL A 176 -9.97 -0.89 -13.05
CA VAL A 176 -9.11 -1.34 -14.15
C VAL A 176 -9.84 -2.33 -15.05
N THR A 177 -9.51 -2.32 -16.33
CA THR A 177 -10.07 -3.27 -17.30
C THR A 177 -9.42 -4.65 -17.11
N LYS A 178 -10.20 -5.62 -16.61
CA LYS A 178 -9.74 -7.00 -16.33
C LYS A 178 -9.25 -7.75 -17.57
N HIS A 179 -9.71 -7.36 -18.77
CA HIS A 179 -9.37 -7.99 -20.04
C HIS A 179 -8.09 -7.47 -20.68
N ALA A 180 -7.57 -6.33 -20.22
CA ALA A 180 -6.39 -5.71 -20.82
C ALA A 180 -5.07 -6.39 -20.41
N PHE A 181 -5.08 -7.16 -19.32
CA PHE A 181 -3.88 -7.77 -18.75
C PHE A 181 -4.04 -9.27 -18.51
N GLU A 182 -3.02 -10.02 -18.89
CA GLU A 182 -2.88 -11.45 -18.68
C GLU A 182 -1.47 -11.77 -18.20
N ILE A 183 -1.40 -12.36 -17.00
CA ILE A 183 -0.17 -12.76 -16.33
C ILE A 183 0.55 -13.83 -17.17
N GLY A 184 1.80 -13.59 -17.50
CA GLY A 184 2.63 -14.40 -18.38
C GLY A 184 2.53 -14.07 -19.87
N LYS A 185 1.63 -13.16 -20.30
CA LYS A 185 1.56 -12.69 -21.70
C LYS A 185 1.92 -11.23 -21.88
N ASN A 186 1.42 -10.35 -21.02
CA ASN A 186 1.74 -8.92 -21.05
C ASN A 186 2.08 -8.32 -19.68
N LEU A 187 1.88 -9.08 -18.60
CA LEU A 187 2.44 -8.83 -17.27
C LEU A 187 3.31 -10.01 -16.84
N ALA A 188 4.36 -9.79 -16.03
CA ALA A 188 5.25 -10.85 -15.55
C ALA A 188 5.85 -11.69 -16.69
N VAL A 189 6.31 -11.00 -17.74
CA VAL A 189 6.79 -11.60 -18.99
C VAL A 189 8.30 -11.76 -19.06
N THR A 190 9.03 -11.46 -17.98
CA THR A 190 10.48 -11.61 -17.98
C THR A 190 10.83 -13.09 -18.03
N PRO A 191 11.61 -13.55 -19.04
CA PRO A 191 11.91 -14.97 -19.20
C PRO A 191 12.63 -15.55 -17.98
N GLY A 192 12.25 -16.77 -17.60
CA GLY A 192 12.79 -17.49 -16.46
C GLY A 192 12.10 -18.84 -16.32
N SER A 193 12.48 -19.59 -15.29
CA SER A 193 11.86 -20.89 -14.98
C SER A 193 11.69 -21.06 -13.48
N VAL A 194 10.66 -21.79 -13.08
CA VAL A 194 10.54 -22.28 -11.71
C VAL A 194 11.61 -23.35 -11.50
N VAL A 195 12.49 -23.16 -10.53
CA VAL A 195 13.63 -24.06 -10.24
C VAL A 195 13.43 -24.84 -8.94
N PHE A 196 12.47 -24.43 -8.12
CA PHE A 196 12.07 -25.15 -6.91
C PHE A 196 10.62 -24.86 -6.56
N ARG A 197 9.94 -25.84 -5.98
CA ARG A 197 8.55 -25.73 -5.55
C ARG A 197 8.35 -26.56 -4.29
N ASN A 198 7.71 -25.97 -3.29
CA ASN A 198 7.15 -26.67 -2.14
C ASN A 198 5.68 -26.26 -1.97
N GLU A 199 5.08 -26.58 -0.82
CA GLU A 199 3.67 -26.29 -0.57
C GLU A 199 3.35 -24.79 -0.44
N LEU A 200 4.32 -23.96 0.01
CA LEU A 200 4.13 -22.53 0.27
C LEU A 200 4.59 -21.63 -0.87
N LEU A 201 5.58 -22.04 -1.66
CA LEU A 201 6.19 -21.20 -2.69
C LEU A 201 6.66 -21.95 -3.93
N GLU A 202 6.74 -21.19 -5.02
CA GLU A 202 7.57 -21.46 -6.19
C GLU A 202 8.78 -20.50 -6.15
N LEU A 203 9.98 -21.00 -6.40
CA LEU A 203 11.18 -20.19 -6.57
C LEU A 203 11.48 -20.07 -8.07
N ILE A 204 11.43 -18.85 -8.58
CA ILE A 204 11.72 -18.52 -9.98
C ILE A 204 13.17 -18.08 -10.08
N GLN A 205 13.92 -18.65 -11.02
CA GLN A 205 15.19 -18.10 -11.48
C GLN A 205 14.96 -17.45 -12.85
N TYR A 206 15.33 -16.18 -12.98
CA TYR A 206 15.18 -15.49 -14.25
C TYR A 206 16.36 -15.72 -15.19
N SER A 207 16.06 -15.72 -16.49
CA SER A 207 17.06 -15.77 -17.54
C SER A 207 17.94 -14.53 -17.50
N PRO A 208 19.27 -14.68 -17.55
CA PRO A 208 20.16 -13.53 -17.49
C PRO A 208 20.02 -12.63 -18.72
N MET A 209 20.24 -11.33 -18.53
CA MET A 209 20.13 -10.30 -19.60
C MET A 209 21.44 -9.53 -19.82
N SER A 210 22.57 -10.07 -19.36
CA SER A 210 23.90 -9.48 -19.45
C SER A 210 24.96 -10.55 -19.76
N GLU A 211 26.05 -10.15 -20.41
CA GLU A 211 27.18 -11.07 -20.72
C GLU A 211 27.92 -11.53 -19.46
N LYS A 212 27.99 -10.65 -18.46
CA LYS A 212 28.59 -10.92 -17.16
C LYS A 212 27.56 -10.73 -16.04
N GLN A 213 27.68 -11.55 -15.00
CA GLN A 213 26.85 -11.48 -13.80
C GLN A 213 27.70 -11.50 -12.53
N TYR A 214 27.20 -10.88 -11.47
CA TYR A 214 27.84 -10.90 -10.16
C TYR A 214 27.72 -12.27 -9.49
N ALA A 215 28.76 -12.66 -8.75
CA ALA A 215 28.85 -14.00 -8.15
C ALA A 215 27.81 -14.28 -7.05
N LYS A 216 27.35 -13.25 -6.31
CA LYS A 216 26.32 -13.41 -5.29
C LYS A 216 24.96 -13.08 -5.88
N PRO A 217 23.98 -14.00 -5.83
CA PRO A 217 22.65 -13.77 -6.39
C PRO A 217 21.83 -12.81 -5.53
N LEU A 218 20.75 -12.31 -6.13
CA LEU A 218 19.71 -11.51 -5.50
C LEU A 218 18.45 -12.37 -5.32
N LEU A 219 17.99 -12.57 -4.09
CA LEU A 219 16.72 -13.21 -3.78
C LEU A 219 15.69 -12.16 -3.36
N VAL A 220 14.62 -12.05 -4.14
CA VAL A 220 13.50 -11.14 -3.90
C VAL A 220 12.39 -11.87 -3.17
N VAL A 221 12.00 -11.32 -2.02
CA VAL A 221 10.96 -11.81 -1.12
C VAL A 221 9.81 -10.80 -1.13
N PRO A 222 8.80 -11.00 -1.99
CA PRO A 222 7.65 -10.09 -2.09
C PRO A 222 6.75 -10.23 -0.85
N PRO A 223 5.81 -9.29 -0.65
CA PRO A 223 4.79 -9.45 0.37
C PRO A 223 3.91 -10.68 0.08
N GLN A 224 3.42 -11.31 1.15
CA GLN A 224 2.39 -12.35 1.08
C GLN A 224 1.01 -11.77 0.73
N ILE A 225 0.88 -10.45 0.89
CA ILE A 225 -0.28 -9.65 0.53
C ILE A 225 -0.11 -9.16 -0.92
N ASN A 226 -1.05 -9.55 -1.78
CA ASN A 226 -0.97 -9.47 -3.24
C ASN A 226 0.18 -10.30 -3.83
N LYS A 227 0.33 -10.28 -5.15
CA LYS A 227 1.23 -11.18 -5.88
C LYS A 227 2.59 -10.55 -6.17
N TYR A 228 3.60 -11.39 -6.40
CA TYR A 228 4.98 -10.94 -6.57
C TYR A 228 5.22 -10.03 -7.79
N TYR A 229 4.36 -10.11 -8.81
CA TYR A 229 4.62 -9.46 -10.10
C TYR A 229 4.56 -7.93 -10.05
N ILE A 230 4.37 -7.32 -8.87
CA ILE A 230 4.69 -5.90 -8.68
C ILE A 230 6.15 -5.59 -9.01
N PHE A 231 7.07 -6.55 -8.82
CA PHE A 231 8.47 -6.39 -9.21
C PHE A 231 8.73 -6.62 -10.70
N ASP A 232 7.75 -7.17 -11.42
CA ASP A 232 7.87 -7.59 -12.81
C ASP A 232 6.54 -7.35 -13.54
N LEU A 233 6.07 -6.10 -13.56
CA LEU A 233 4.82 -5.74 -14.24
C LEU A 233 5.02 -5.87 -15.75
N SER A 234 5.38 -4.78 -16.42
CA SER A 234 5.65 -4.76 -17.86
C SER A 234 7.13 -4.49 -18.13
N PRO A 235 7.63 -4.71 -19.36
CA PRO A 235 9.05 -4.51 -19.67
C PRO A 235 9.60 -3.10 -19.37
N HIS A 236 8.74 -2.07 -19.35
CA HIS A 236 9.17 -0.68 -19.12
C HIS A 236 9.25 -0.30 -17.63
N ASN A 237 8.65 -1.09 -16.74
CA ASN A 237 8.61 -0.84 -15.29
C ASN A 237 8.94 -2.10 -14.46
N SER A 238 9.63 -3.07 -15.04
CA SER A 238 10.11 -4.27 -14.34
C SER A 238 11.42 -4.00 -13.59
N PHE A 239 11.38 -4.10 -12.27
CA PHE A 239 12.56 -4.11 -11.41
C PHE A 239 13.45 -5.33 -11.70
N VAL A 240 12.83 -6.48 -11.98
CA VAL A 240 13.56 -7.71 -12.34
C VAL A 240 14.40 -7.50 -13.60
N GLN A 241 13.84 -6.96 -14.69
CA GLN A 241 14.62 -6.68 -15.90
C GLN A 241 15.72 -5.66 -15.65
N TYR A 242 15.46 -4.64 -14.82
CA TYR A 242 16.48 -3.66 -14.46
C TYR A 242 17.66 -4.32 -13.74
N ALA A 243 17.40 -5.19 -12.76
CA ALA A 243 18.46 -5.92 -12.05
C ALA A 243 19.23 -6.88 -12.99
N LEU A 244 18.53 -7.65 -13.84
CA LEU A 244 19.15 -8.58 -14.79
C LEU A 244 20.03 -7.88 -15.82
N LYS A 245 19.56 -6.77 -16.41
CA LYS A 245 20.34 -5.96 -17.37
C LYS A 245 21.61 -5.38 -16.76
N ASN A 246 21.64 -5.20 -15.44
CA ASN A 246 22.78 -4.68 -14.70
C ASN A 246 23.61 -5.77 -14.00
N GLY A 247 23.52 -7.02 -14.48
CA GLY A 247 24.40 -8.11 -14.09
C GLY A 247 24.05 -8.80 -12.77
N LEU A 248 22.89 -8.53 -12.18
CA LEU A 248 22.46 -9.25 -10.98
C LEU A 248 21.74 -10.53 -11.41
N GLN A 249 22.09 -11.65 -10.78
CA GLN A 249 21.36 -12.91 -10.96
C GLN A 249 20.14 -12.92 -10.03
N VAL A 250 18.94 -12.87 -10.59
CA VAL A 250 17.71 -12.65 -9.82
C VAL A 250 16.91 -13.95 -9.61
N PHE A 251 16.59 -14.20 -8.36
CA PHE A 251 15.63 -15.20 -7.91
C PHE A 251 14.43 -14.50 -7.26
N MET A 252 13.23 -15.03 -7.46
CA MET A 252 11.99 -14.47 -6.94
C MET A 252 11.15 -15.55 -6.29
N ILE A 253 10.69 -15.28 -5.07
CA ILE A 253 9.69 -16.11 -4.41
C ILE A 253 8.30 -15.76 -4.96
N SER A 254 7.58 -16.76 -5.46
CA SER A 254 6.17 -16.68 -5.84
C SER A 254 5.35 -17.43 -4.79
N TRP A 255 4.71 -16.70 -3.88
CA TRP A 255 3.90 -17.27 -2.81
C TRP A 255 2.64 -17.95 -3.34
N ARG A 256 2.29 -19.09 -2.76
CA ARG A 256 1.00 -19.73 -2.99
C ARG A 256 -0.13 -18.89 -2.39
N ASN A 257 -1.21 -18.72 -3.14
CA ASN A 257 -2.47 -18.18 -2.58
C ASN A 257 -3.11 -19.26 -1.67
N PRO A 258 -3.18 -19.06 -0.35
CA PRO A 258 -3.60 -20.09 0.60
C PRO A 258 -5.09 -20.39 0.50
N ASP A 259 -5.50 -21.56 0.98
CA ASP A 259 -6.88 -21.98 1.14
C ASP A 259 -7.12 -22.38 2.60
N VAL A 260 -8.36 -22.77 2.93
CA VAL A 260 -8.78 -23.08 4.31
C VAL A 260 -7.91 -24.14 4.99
N ARG A 261 -7.29 -25.06 4.24
CA ARG A 261 -6.41 -26.12 4.79
C ARG A 261 -5.08 -25.56 5.28
N HIS A 262 -4.65 -24.42 4.73
CA HIS A 262 -3.39 -23.77 5.04
C HIS A 262 -3.50 -22.78 6.22
N ARG A 263 -4.62 -22.80 6.96
CA ARG A 263 -4.94 -21.83 8.02
C ARG A 263 -3.86 -21.66 9.10
N GLU A 264 -3.08 -22.72 9.34
CA GLU A 264 -2.04 -22.76 10.38
C GLU A 264 -0.69 -22.18 9.93
N TRP A 265 -0.56 -21.71 8.67
CA TRP A 265 0.67 -21.08 8.21
C TRP A 265 0.83 -19.69 8.84
N GLY A 266 1.74 -19.59 9.80
CA GLY A 266 2.13 -18.33 10.47
C GLY A 266 3.45 -17.76 9.93
N LEU A 267 3.92 -16.67 10.53
CA LEU A 267 5.18 -16.01 10.17
C LEU A 267 6.36 -16.99 10.17
N SER A 268 6.42 -17.92 11.13
CA SER A 268 7.44 -18.97 11.18
C SER A 268 7.44 -19.86 9.94
N SER A 269 6.26 -20.28 9.45
CA SER A 269 6.16 -21.08 8.22
C SER A 269 6.72 -20.35 7.00
N TYR A 270 6.43 -19.05 6.88
CA TYR A 270 6.96 -18.23 5.80
C TYR A 270 8.47 -17.97 5.93
N VAL A 271 8.99 -17.83 7.15
CA VAL A 271 10.43 -17.67 7.40
C VAL A 271 11.19 -18.96 7.09
N GLU A 272 10.67 -20.13 7.48
CA GLU A 272 11.26 -21.44 7.12
C GLU A 272 11.29 -21.62 5.60
N ALA A 273 10.18 -21.33 4.91
CA ALA A 273 10.12 -21.40 3.46
C ALA A 273 11.11 -20.41 2.80
N THR A 274 11.29 -19.22 3.37
CA THR A 274 12.29 -18.26 2.89
C THR A 274 13.73 -18.74 3.13
N GLU A 275 14.02 -19.41 4.27
CA GLU A 275 15.32 -20.04 4.51
C GLU A 275 15.57 -21.19 3.50
N GLU A 276 14.54 -21.96 3.16
CA GLU A 276 14.63 -23.00 2.13
C GLU A 276 14.94 -22.40 0.75
N ALA A 277 14.21 -21.36 0.32
CA ALA A 277 14.50 -20.64 -0.91
C ALA A 277 15.93 -20.07 -0.94
N LEU A 278 16.39 -19.49 0.17
CA LEU A 278 17.77 -19.02 0.34
C LEU A 278 18.78 -20.17 0.12
N ASN A 279 18.52 -21.35 0.68
CA ASN A 279 19.39 -22.51 0.54
C ASN A 279 19.40 -23.05 -0.89
N VAL A 280 18.25 -23.11 -1.56
CA VAL A 280 18.15 -23.51 -2.97
C VAL A 280 18.89 -22.52 -3.87
N THR A 281 18.71 -21.22 -3.69
CA THR A 281 19.44 -20.18 -4.42
C THR A 281 20.96 -20.35 -4.25
N ARG A 282 21.44 -20.62 -3.04
CA ARG A 282 22.87 -20.91 -2.79
C ARG A 282 23.34 -22.19 -3.46
N ALA A 283 22.53 -23.24 -3.46
CA ALA A 283 22.85 -24.52 -4.09
C ALA A 283 22.92 -24.43 -5.62
N ILE A 284 22.01 -23.68 -6.25
CA ILE A 284 22.00 -23.45 -7.70
C ILE A 284 23.22 -22.64 -8.13
N THR A 285 23.51 -21.55 -7.41
CA THR A 285 24.54 -20.58 -7.80
C THR A 285 25.94 -20.95 -7.33
N GLY A 286 26.06 -21.87 -6.38
CA GLY A 286 27.31 -22.16 -5.67
C GLY A 286 27.78 -21.02 -4.76
N SER A 287 26.99 -19.94 -4.62
CA SER A 287 27.35 -18.81 -3.77
C SER A 287 27.20 -19.17 -2.29
N ARG A 288 28.14 -18.71 -1.47
CA ARG A 288 28.05 -18.84 -0.01
C ARG A 288 27.04 -17.88 0.59
N GLU A 289 26.82 -16.74 -0.06
CA GLU A 289 26.04 -15.60 0.43
C GLU A 289 25.04 -15.12 -0.62
N VAL A 290 23.92 -14.54 -0.19
CA VAL A 290 22.86 -14.01 -1.05
C VAL A 290 22.50 -12.59 -0.63
N ASN A 291 22.21 -11.73 -1.60
CA ASN A 291 21.61 -10.43 -1.35
C ASN A 291 20.09 -10.58 -1.25
N LEU A 292 19.47 -10.02 -0.23
CA LEU A 292 18.02 -10.06 -0.03
C LEU A 292 17.37 -8.75 -0.45
N VAL A 293 16.20 -8.82 -1.08
CA VAL A 293 15.27 -7.69 -1.22
C VAL A 293 13.93 -8.12 -0.65
N GLY A 294 13.42 -7.38 0.33
CA GLY A 294 12.09 -7.57 0.90
C GLY A 294 11.24 -6.32 0.69
N ALA A 295 9.96 -6.47 0.38
CA ALA A 295 9.02 -5.35 0.32
C ALA A 295 7.81 -5.56 1.21
N CYS A 296 7.37 -4.49 1.90
CA CYS A 296 6.23 -4.51 2.80
C CYS A 296 6.35 -5.70 3.81
N ALA A 297 5.36 -6.61 3.86
CA ALA A 297 5.40 -7.81 4.71
C ALA A 297 6.54 -8.79 4.36
N GLY A 298 7.03 -8.78 3.12
CA GLY A 298 8.23 -9.51 2.72
C GLY A 298 9.49 -8.97 3.41
N GLY A 299 9.52 -7.65 3.70
CA GLY A 299 10.54 -7.00 4.52
C GLY A 299 10.56 -7.51 5.96
N LEU A 300 9.37 -7.63 6.58
CA LEU A 300 9.22 -8.26 7.91
C LEU A 300 9.73 -9.70 7.89
N THR A 301 9.38 -10.46 6.85
CA THR A 301 9.81 -11.86 6.69
C THR A 301 11.34 -11.98 6.60
N ILE A 302 12.02 -11.14 5.79
CA ILE A 302 13.48 -11.20 5.70
C ILE A 302 14.18 -10.68 6.96
N ALA A 303 13.59 -9.73 7.69
CA ALA A 303 14.13 -9.27 8.97
C ALA A 303 14.07 -10.39 10.03
N ALA A 304 12.92 -11.05 10.13
CA ALA A 304 12.74 -12.22 10.98
C ALA A 304 13.69 -13.37 10.60
N LEU A 305 13.84 -13.65 9.31
CA LEU A 305 14.82 -14.63 8.81
C LEU A 305 16.26 -14.28 9.24
N GLN A 306 16.67 -13.02 9.08
CA GLN A 306 18.01 -12.59 9.47
C GLN A 306 18.24 -12.72 10.97
N GLY A 307 17.25 -12.38 11.80
CA GLY A 307 17.31 -12.63 13.24
C GLY A 307 17.40 -14.13 13.58
N HIS A 308 16.60 -14.97 12.92
CA HIS A 308 16.65 -16.43 13.09
C HIS A 308 18.04 -17.00 12.71
N LEU A 309 18.59 -16.56 11.58
CA LEU A 309 19.93 -16.94 11.14
C LEU A 309 21.00 -16.39 12.09
N GLN A 310 20.84 -15.20 12.65
CA GLN A 310 21.73 -14.64 13.67
C GLN A 310 21.74 -15.53 14.92
N ALA A 311 20.58 -15.92 15.43
CA ALA A 311 20.45 -16.77 16.61
C ALA A 311 21.12 -18.14 16.39
N LYS A 312 21.02 -18.67 15.16
CA LYS A 312 21.70 -19.91 14.71
C LYS A 312 23.18 -19.74 14.36
N ARG A 313 23.75 -18.52 14.47
CA ARG A 313 25.12 -18.16 14.05
C ARG A 313 25.40 -18.44 12.57
N GLN A 314 24.39 -18.24 11.73
CA GLN A 314 24.39 -18.47 10.29
C GLN A 314 24.14 -17.21 9.47
N LEU A 315 24.15 -16.02 10.10
CA LEU A 315 23.91 -14.73 9.44
C LEU A 315 24.83 -14.47 8.22
N ARG A 316 26.05 -15.02 8.22
CA ARG A 316 27.00 -14.99 7.10
C ARG A 316 26.48 -15.56 5.77
N ARG A 317 25.28 -16.14 5.73
CA ARG A 317 24.62 -16.56 4.49
C ARG A 317 23.97 -15.39 3.73
N VAL A 318 23.85 -14.23 4.37
CA VAL A 318 23.28 -13.02 3.78
C VAL A 318 24.39 -11.99 3.61
N ALA A 319 24.56 -11.51 2.38
CA ALA A 319 25.58 -10.50 2.05
C ALA A 319 25.08 -9.07 2.29
N SER A 320 23.82 -8.81 1.96
CA SER A 320 23.17 -7.51 2.13
C SER A 320 21.65 -7.67 2.15
N ALA A 321 20.93 -6.68 2.69
CA ALA A 321 19.47 -6.68 2.73
C ALA A 321 18.89 -5.33 2.28
N THR A 322 17.97 -5.36 1.32
CA THR A 322 17.22 -4.19 0.86
C THR A 322 15.79 -4.28 1.40
N TYR A 323 15.32 -3.21 2.03
CA TYR A 323 13.96 -3.10 2.57
C TYR A 323 13.19 -2.02 1.82
N LEU A 324 12.14 -2.39 1.13
CA LEU A 324 11.30 -1.45 0.38
C LEU A 324 9.98 -1.29 1.11
N VAL A 325 9.65 -0.07 1.56
CA VAL A 325 8.40 0.28 2.24
C VAL A 325 8.00 -0.75 3.32
N SER A 326 8.98 -1.17 4.12
CA SER A 326 8.85 -2.27 5.09
C SER A 326 8.79 -1.73 6.51
N LEU A 327 7.77 -2.14 7.26
CA LEU A 327 7.62 -1.80 8.68
C LEU A 327 8.18 -2.91 9.56
N LEU A 328 9.15 -2.55 10.41
CA LEU A 328 9.68 -3.38 11.50
C LEU A 328 9.34 -2.76 12.86
N ASP A 329 9.29 -1.43 12.93
CA ASP A 329 8.65 -0.66 14.00
C ASP A 329 7.18 -0.42 13.63
N SER A 330 6.27 -1.02 14.40
CA SER A 330 4.83 -0.93 14.20
C SER A 330 4.16 0.20 14.99
N GLN A 331 4.93 1.04 15.69
CA GLN A 331 4.38 2.21 16.36
C GLN A 331 3.92 3.21 15.30
N LEU A 332 2.61 3.37 15.15
CA LEU A 332 2.02 4.26 14.16
C LEU A 332 1.13 5.30 14.85
N ASP A 333 1.46 6.57 14.67
CA ASP A 333 0.64 7.69 15.14
C ASP A 333 -0.51 7.92 14.14
N SER A 334 -1.61 7.18 14.29
CA SER A 334 -2.81 7.37 13.45
C SER A 334 -4.07 7.36 14.29
N PRO A 335 -5.08 8.22 14.02
CA PRO A 335 -6.41 8.12 14.63
C PRO A 335 -7.07 6.75 14.44
N ALA A 336 -6.56 5.92 13.53
CA ALA A 336 -7.09 4.60 13.27
C ALA A 336 -6.74 3.54 14.33
N THR A 337 -5.64 3.73 15.07
CA THR A 337 -5.33 2.89 16.24
C THR A 337 -6.44 2.98 17.30
N LEU A 338 -7.25 4.03 17.28
CA LEU A 338 -8.44 4.22 18.13
C LEU A 338 -9.59 3.24 17.84
N PHE A 339 -9.54 2.47 16.73
CA PHE A 339 -10.51 1.41 16.41
C PHE A 339 -10.02 0.01 16.82
N ALA A 340 -8.76 -0.12 17.20
CA ALA A 340 -8.09 -1.38 17.49
C ALA A 340 -8.14 -1.72 18.99
N ASP A 341 -9.34 -1.83 19.57
CA ASP A 341 -9.52 -2.32 20.96
C ASP A 341 -9.21 -3.83 21.04
N GLU A 342 -8.71 -4.30 22.19
CA GLU A 342 -8.29 -5.69 22.40
C GLU A 342 -9.40 -6.69 22.07
N LYS A 343 -10.65 -6.35 22.41
CA LYS A 343 -11.84 -7.14 22.05
C LYS A 343 -12.10 -7.21 20.55
N THR A 344 -11.70 -6.18 19.80
CA THR A 344 -11.84 -6.14 18.34
C THR A 344 -10.76 -6.99 17.68
N LEU A 345 -9.51 -6.93 18.16
CA LEU A 345 -8.42 -7.79 17.67
C LEU A 345 -8.71 -9.27 17.93
N GLU A 346 -9.09 -9.64 19.15
CA GLU A 346 -9.38 -11.04 19.49
C GLU A 346 -10.55 -11.61 18.68
N ALA A 347 -11.57 -10.79 18.42
CA ALA A 347 -12.66 -11.18 17.54
C ALA A 347 -12.22 -11.29 16.07
N ALA A 348 -11.33 -10.43 15.59
CA ALA A 348 -10.78 -10.51 14.24
C ALA A 348 -9.95 -11.79 14.04
N LYS A 349 -9.09 -12.12 15.03
CA LYS A 349 -8.37 -13.40 15.07
C LYS A 349 -9.34 -14.58 15.05
N ARG A 350 -10.31 -14.61 15.97
CA ARG A 350 -11.29 -15.70 16.05
C ARG A 350 -12.08 -15.87 14.76
N ARG A 351 -12.50 -14.77 14.13
CA ARG A 351 -13.21 -14.81 12.84
C ARG A 351 -12.33 -15.39 11.74
N SER A 352 -11.09 -14.93 11.64
CA SER A 352 -10.14 -15.43 10.65
C SER A 352 -9.89 -16.93 10.83
N TYR A 353 -9.69 -17.39 12.07
CA TYR A 353 -9.56 -18.82 12.38
C TYR A 353 -10.81 -19.64 12.05
N GLN A 354 -12.02 -19.11 12.31
CA GLN A 354 -13.27 -19.78 11.94
C GLN A 354 -13.45 -19.89 10.41
N GLN A 355 -12.98 -18.90 9.65
CA GLN A 355 -13.02 -18.90 8.19
C GLN A 355 -11.82 -19.64 7.57
N GLY A 356 -10.76 -19.90 8.34
CA GLY A 356 -9.49 -20.50 7.92
C GLY A 356 -8.53 -19.55 7.20
N VAL A 357 -9.07 -18.59 6.44
CA VAL A 357 -8.31 -17.56 5.73
C VAL A 357 -9.05 -16.22 5.78
N LEU A 358 -8.31 -15.12 5.77
CA LEU A 358 -8.84 -13.80 5.47
C LEU A 358 -8.91 -13.64 3.94
N ASP A 359 -10.12 -13.37 3.43
CA ASP A 359 -10.33 -13.14 1.99
C ASP A 359 -9.76 -11.77 1.60
N GLY A 360 -8.95 -11.72 0.54
CA GLY A 360 -8.34 -10.47 0.04
C GLY A 360 -9.38 -9.39 -0.30
N ARG A 361 -10.61 -9.79 -0.65
CA ARG A 361 -11.73 -8.87 -0.92
C ARG A 361 -12.21 -8.12 0.31
N ASP A 362 -12.12 -8.72 1.50
CA ASP A 362 -12.53 -8.06 2.73
C ASP A 362 -11.52 -6.96 3.12
N MET A 363 -10.22 -7.21 2.90
CA MET A 363 -9.16 -6.22 3.08
C MET A 363 -9.22 -5.11 2.01
N ALA A 364 -9.45 -5.46 0.74
CA ALA A 364 -9.59 -4.50 -0.36
C ALA A 364 -10.78 -3.53 -0.17
N LYS A 365 -11.91 -4.02 0.38
CA LYS A 365 -13.04 -3.16 0.75
C LYS A 365 -12.62 -2.13 1.79
N VAL A 366 -11.93 -2.54 2.85
CA VAL A 366 -11.45 -1.59 3.88
C VAL A 366 -10.56 -0.53 3.24
N PHE A 367 -9.61 -0.91 2.38
CA PHE A 367 -8.79 0.04 1.62
C PHE A 367 -9.59 1.01 0.75
N ALA A 368 -10.56 0.53 -0.03
CA ALA A 368 -11.37 1.36 -0.91
C ALA A 368 -12.21 2.40 -0.12
N TRP A 369 -12.74 2.02 1.03
CA TRP A 369 -13.54 2.91 1.90
C TRP A 369 -12.71 3.97 2.65
N MET A 370 -11.36 3.88 2.65
CA MET A 370 -10.49 4.84 3.35
C MET A 370 -10.19 6.11 2.54
N ARG A 371 -10.22 6.03 1.20
CA ARG A 371 -10.17 7.19 0.30
C ARG A 371 -11.33 7.14 -0.69
N PRO A 372 -12.56 7.30 -0.21
CA PRO A 372 -13.74 7.13 -1.05
C PRO A 372 -13.73 8.09 -2.24
N ASN A 373 -13.19 9.31 -2.09
CA ASN A 373 -13.06 10.25 -3.21
C ASN A 373 -12.14 9.73 -4.32
N ASP A 374 -10.95 9.26 -3.97
CA ASP A 374 -9.96 8.84 -4.95
C ASP A 374 -10.21 7.44 -5.52
N LEU A 375 -10.73 6.53 -4.68
CA LEU A 375 -10.82 5.10 -4.97
C LEU A 375 -12.24 4.61 -5.31
N ILE A 376 -13.26 5.42 -5.04
CA ILE A 376 -14.67 5.07 -5.35
C ILE A 376 -15.27 6.15 -6.26
N TRP A 377 -15.34 7.40 -5.80
CA TRP A 377 -16.10 8.46 -6.47
C TRP A 377 -15.49 8.91 -7.80
N ASN A 378 -14.16 8.95 -7.92
CA ASN A 378 -13.51 9.22 -9.21
C ASN A 378 -13.90 8.18 -10.28
N TYR A 379 -13.93 6.90 -9.93
CA TYR A 379 -14.33 5.82 -10.85
C TYR A 379 -15.85 5.77 -11.03
N TRP A 380 -16.63 6.09 -10.01
CA TRP A 380 -18.08 6.24 -10.12
C TRP A 380 -18.45 7.29 -11.17
N VAL A 381 -17.85 8.49 -11.08
CA VAL A 381 -18.09 9.57 -12.03
C VAL A 381 -17.63 9.17 -13.42
N ASN A 382 -16.42 8.64 -13.57
CA ASN A 382 -15.89 8.27 -14.89
C ASN A 382 -16.65 7.10 -15.53
N ASN A 383 -16.85 6.01 -14.80
CA ASN A 383 -17.39 4.78 -15.37
C ASN A 383 -18.91 4.86 -15.54
N TYR A 384 -19.63 5.39 -14.55
CA TYR A 384 -21.09 5.34 -14.55
C TYR A 384 -21.73 6.62 -15.07
N LEU A 385 -21.18 7.80 -14.75
CA LEU A 385 -21.75 9.07 -15.21
C LEU A 385 -21.24 9.48 -16.60
N LEU A 386 -19.94 9.28 -16.87
CA LEU A 386 -19.35 9.60 -18.17
C LEU A 386 -19.35 8.42 -19.15
N GLY A 387 -19.68 7.20 -18.69
CA GLY A 387 -19.69 6.01 -19.54
C GLY A 387 -18.32 5.66 -20.12
N LYS A 388 -17.24 6.05 -19.43
CA LYS A 388 -15.86 5.76 -19.82
C LYS A 388 -15.48 4.36 -19.35
N GLU A 389 -14.54 3.75 -20.06
CA GLU A 389 -13.92 2.52 -19.60
C GLU A 389 -12.91 2.81 -18.48
N PRO A 390 -12.70 1.89 -17.54
CA PRO A 390 -11.64 1.99 -16.55
C PRO A 390 -10.27 2.13 -17.23
N PRO A 391 -9.32 2.85 -16.62
CA PRO A 391 -7.99 3.01 -17.20
C PRO A 391 -7.26 1.67 -17.33
N VAL A 392 -6.46 1.52 -18.39
CA VAL A 392 -5.53 0.40 -18.57
C VAL A 392 -4.25 0.72 -17.78
N PHE A 393 -4.27 0.42 -16.49
CA PHE A 393 -3.16 0.70 -15.58
C PHE A 393 -2.77 -0.56 -14.82
N ASP A 394 -1.55 -1.03 -15.06
CA ASP A 394 -1.01 -2.30 -14.58
C ASP A 394 -0.92 -2.39 -13.06
N ILE A 395 -0.54 -1.29 -12.39
CA ILE A 395 -0.50 -1.22 -10.92
C ILE A 395 -1.89 -1.44 -10.30
N LEU A 396 -2.96 -0.91 -10.92
CA LEU A 396 -4.32 -1.15 -10.44
C LEU A 396 -4.80 -2.56 -10.72
N TYR A 397 -4.37 -3.17 -11.83
CA TYR A 397 -4.59 -4.59 -12.09
C TYR A 397 -3.97 -5.44 -10.99
N TRP A 398 -2.70 -5.19 -10.66
CA TRP A 398 -2.01 -5.85 -9.56
C TRP A 398 -2.74 -5.66 -8.22
N ASN A 399 -3.16 -4.43 -7.92
CA ASN A 399 -3.83 -4.13 -6.66
C ASN A 399 -5.15 -4.89 -6.49
N ASN A 400 -5.87 -5.14 -7.59
CA ASN A 400 -7.13 -5.88 -7.59
C ASN A 400 -6.95 -7.41 -7.61
N ASP A 401 -5.75 -7.88 -7.90
CA ASP A 401 -5.40 -9.31 -7.92
C ASP A 401 -4.88 -9.77 -6.53
N SER A 402 -5.77 -9.65 -5.55
CA SER A 402 -5.47 -9.89 -4.14
C SER A 402 -5.25 -11.36 -3.82
N THR A 403 -4.39 -11.64 -2.84
CA THR A 403 -4.22 -12.98 -2.24
C THR A 403 -5.00 -13.13 -0.94
N ARG A 404 -5.29 -14.38 -0.56
CA ARG A 404 -5.78 -14.70 0.79
C ARG A 404 -4.64 -14.67 1.79
N LEU A 405 -4.97 -14.42 3.06
CA LEU A 405 -4.01 -14.51 4.17
C LEU A 405 -4.42 -15.66 5.10
N PRO A 406 -3.51 -16.58 5.50
CA PRO A 406 -3.84 -17.63 6.45
C PRO A 406 -4.20 -17.05 7.83
N ALA A 407 -5.05 -17.74 8.58
CA ALA A 407 -5.50 -17.27 9.88
C ALA A 407 -4.35 -17.05 10.89
N ALA A 408 -3.37 -17.96 10.93
CA ALA A 408 -2.21 -17.85 11.80
C ALA A 408 -1.37 -16.62 11.46
N LEU A 409 -0.97 -16.43 10.18
CA LEU A 409 -0.20 -15.24 9.77
C LEU A 409 -1.00 -13.95 10.01
N HIS A 410 -2.31 -13.95 9.78
CA HIS A 410 -3.15 -12.80 10.12
C HIS A 410 -3.11 -12.48 11.61
N GLY A 411 -3.17 -13.49 12.47
CA GLY A 411 -3.00 -13.34 13.93
C GLY A 411 -1.63 -12.77 14.28
N ASP A 412 -0.56 -13.31 13.71
CA ASP A 412 0.81 -12.86 13.93
C ASP A 412 1.00 -11.38 13.54
N LEU A 413 0.40 -10.95 12.42
CA LEU A 413 0.44 -9.55 12.01
C LEU A 413 -0.33 -8.64 12.99
N LEU A 414 -1.50 -9.07 13.47
CA LEU A 414 -2.25 -8.32 14.48
C LEU A 414 -1.45 -8.16 15.78
N ASP A 415 -0.77 -9.22 16.22
CA ASP A 415 0.09 -9.18 17.39
C ASP A 415 1.34 -8.33 17.16
N PHE A 416 1.92 -8.39 15.96
CA PHE A 416 3.00 -7.50 15.56
C PHE A 416 2.61 -6.03 15.71
N PHE A 417 1.46 -5.60 15.16
CA PHE A 417 1.01 -4.21 15.30
C PHE A 417 0.64 -3.82 16.74
N LYS A 418 0.12 -4.76 17.53
CA LYS A 418 -0.26 -4.51 18.93
C LYS A 418 0.94 -4.35 19.84
N HIS A 419 1.93 -5.23 19.70
CA HIS A 419 3.02 -5.37 20.66
C HIS A 419 4.34 -4.74 20.21
N ASN A 420 4.45 -4.31 18.95
CA ASN A 420 5.69 -3.78 18.37
C ASN A 420 6.94 -4.62 18.73
N PRO A 421 6.89 -5.95 18.53
CA PRO A 421 7.80 -6.88 19.21
C PRO A 421 9.27 -6.72 18.78
N LEU A 422 9.53 -6.26 17.55
CA LEU A 422 10.89 -6.10 17.02
C LEU A 422 11.65 -4.89 17.58
N SER A 423 10.98 -4.01 18.33
CA SER A 423 11.62 -2.90 19.04
C SER A 423 12.37 -3.33 20.30
N HIS A 424 12.18 -4.59 20.74
CA HIS A 424 12.77 -5.15 21.94
C HIS A 424 13.49 -6.47 21.63
N GLU A 425 14.63 -6.71 22.31
CA GLU A 425 15.34 -7.99 22.21
C GLU A 425 14.43 -9.15 22.64
N GLY A 426 14.30 -10.16 21.78
CA GLY A 426 13.48 -11.34 22.06
C GLY A 426 11.97 -11.08 22.09
N GLY A 427 11.50 -9.88 21.71
CA GLY A 427 10.08 -9.56 21.70
C GLY A 427 9.29 -10.34 20.63
N LEU A 428 9.97 -10.78 19.56
CA LEU A 428 9.43 -11.70 18.56
C LEU A 428 10.19 -13.03 18.64
N GLU A 429 9.46 -14.14 18.67
CA GLU A 429 10.01 -15.48 18.49
C GLU A 429 9.56 -16.04 17.15
N VAL A 430 10.50 -16.54 16.36
CA VAL A 430 10.25 -17.15 15.05
C VAL A 430 11.03 -18.46 14.97
N CYS A 431 10.35 -19.53 14.56
CA CYS A 431 10.92 -20.89 14.44
C CYS A 431 11.66 -21.34 15.72
N GLY A 432 11.11 -21.01 16.90
CA GLY A 432 11.70 -21.33 18.20
C GLY A 432 12.95 -20.52 18.56
N THR A 433 13.24 -19.42 17.84
CA THR A 433 14.39 -18.55 18.13
C THR A 433 13.94 -17.13 18.47
N PRO A 434 14.46 -16.53 19.55
CA PRO A 434 14.19 -15.13 19.88
C PRO A 434 14.95 -14.22 18.90
N ILE A 435 14.27 -13.18 18.42
CA ILE A 435 14.79 -12.25 17.43
C ILE A 435 15.37 -11.01 18.09
N ASP A 436 16.57 -10.62 17.66
CA ASP A 436 17.22 -9.37 18.05
C ASP A 436 17.80 -8.70 16.79
N LEU A 437 17.14 -7.64 16.33
CA LEU A 437 17.55 -6.92 15.13
C LEU A 437 18.84 -6.09 15.33
N GLN A 438 19.18 -5.71 16.56
CA GLN A 438 20.43 -4.99 16.82
C GLN A 438 21.65 -5.89 16.60
N LYS A 439 21.48 -7.21 16.70
CA LYS A 439 22.53 -8.19 16.38
C LYS A 439 22.56 -8.59 14.90
N VAL A 440 21.62 -8.11 14.08
CA VAL A 440 21.64 -8.28 12.63
C VAL A 440 22.59 -7.25 12.03
N THR A 441 23.87 -7.61 11.93
CA THR A 441 24.96 -6.73 11.46
C THR A 441 25.16 -6.74 9.93
N VAL A 442 24.13 -7.11 9.17
CA VAL A 442 24.16 -7.11 7.70
C VAL A 442 23.93 -5.69 7.18
N ASP A 443 24.68 -5.30 6.16
CA ASP A 443 24.49 -4.01 5.49
C ASP A 443 23.07 -3.90 4.90
N SER A 444 22.42 -2.76 5.16
CA SER A 444 21.02 -2.56 4.83
C SER A 444 20.75 -1.29 4.03
N PHE A 445 19.81 -1.39 3.08
CA PHE A 445 19.34 -0.28 2.25
C PHE A 445 17.81 -0.19 2.35
N SER A 446 17.32 0.85 3.00
CA SER A 446 15.89 1.07 3.24
C SER A 446 15.34 2.17 2.35
N VAL A 447 14.17 1.94 1.76
CA VAL A 447 13.45 2.93 0.94
C VAL A 447 12.05 3.15 1.49
N ALA A 448 11.67 4.42 1.66
CA ALA A 448 10.32 4.82 2.02
C ALA A 448 9.73 5.80 0.98
N GLY A 449 8.40 5.98 0.98
CA GLY A 449 7.73 7.02 0.21
C GLY A 449 7.29 8.20 1.06
N ILE A 450 7.60 9.43 0.65
CA ILE A 450 7.18 10.63 1.39
C ILE A 450 5.65 10.78 1.46
N ASN A 451 4.95 10.27 0.44
CA ASN A 451 3.48 10.26 0.35
C ASN A 451 2.90 8.86 0.62
N ASP A 452 3.68 7.97 1.24
CA ASP A 452 3.21 6.65 1.64
C ASP A 452 2.33 6.75 2.88
N HIS A 453 1.07 6.35 2.72
CA HIS A 453 0.09 6.33 3.79
C HIS A 453 -0.13 4.92 4.37
N ILE A 454 0.35 3.89 3.68
CA ILE A 454 0.23 2.49 4.13
C ILE A 454 1.32 2.24 5.18
N THR A 455 2.55 2.57 4.82
CA THR A 455 3.72 2.49 5.69
C THR A 455 4.36 3.88 5.79
N PRO A 456 3.92 4.72 6.75
CA PRO A 456 4.46 6.06 6.94
C PRO A 456 5.98 6.06 7.01
N TRP A 457 6.62 6.99 6.29
CA TRP A 457 8.06 6.96 6.09
C TRP A 457 8.86 7.13 7.38
N ASP A 458 8.32 7.80 8.39
CA ASP A 458 8.92 7.97 9.71
C ASP A 458 8.95 6.65 10.49
N ALA A 459 7.93 5.80 10.33
CA ALA A 459 7.93 4.45 10.89
C ALA A 459 8.90 3.52 10.15
N VAL A 460 9.01 3.63 8.82
CA VAL A 460 10.05 2.93 8.03
C VAL A 460 11.46 3.42 8.39
N TYR A 461 11.61 4.71 8.71
CA TYR A 461 12.86 5.29 9.20
C TYR A 461 13.26 4.68 10.55
N ARG A 462 12.35 4.68 11.53
CA ARG A 462 12.58 4.03 12.83
C ARG A 462 12.89 2.54 12.69
N SER A 463 12.18 1.85 11.80
CA SER A 463 12.44 0.44 11.43
C SER A 463 13.89 0.24 10.98
N THR A 464 14.44 1.19 10.22
CA THR A 464 15.84 1.14 9.76
C THR A 464 16.82 1.28 10.93
N LEU A 465 16.48 2.06 11.96
CA LEU A 465 17.32 2.23 13.15
C LEU A 465 17.42 0.97 14.01
N LEU A 466 16.45 0.04 13.91
CA LEU A 466 16.45 -1.22 14.67
C LEU A 466 17.56 -2.20 14.24
N LEU A 467 18.09 -2.06 13.02
CA LEU A 467 19.13 -2.94 12.47
C LEU A 467 20.53 -2.56 12.99
N GLY A 468 21.39 -3.56 13.21
CA GLY A 468 22.73 -3.37 13.78
C GLY A 468 23.84 -3.01 12.79
N GLY A 469 23.68 -3.34 11.51
CA GLY A 469 24.72 -3.15 10.48
C GLY A 469 24.89 -1.72 9.98
N GLU A 470 25.67 -1.55 8.92
CA GLU A 470 25.65 -0.29 8.16
C GLU A 470 24.27 -0.11 7.53
N ARG A 471 23.70 1.08 7.71
CA ARG A 471 22.32 1.39 7.34
C ARG A 471 22.31 2.59 6.42
N ARG A 472 21.67 2.44 5.26
CA ARG A 472 21.37 3.54 4.35
C ARG A 472 19.86 3.69 4.25
N PHE A 473 19.38 4.93 4.32
CA PHE A 473 17.96 5.24 4.17
C PHE A 473 17.76 6.25 3.03
N VAL A 474 16.77 5.98 2.19
CA VAL A 474 16.36 6.84 1.08
C VAL A 474 14.86 7.10 1.16
N LEU A 475 14.47 8.36 0.99
CA LEU A 475 13.07 8.76 0.96
C LEU A 475 12.68 9.22 -0.44
N SER A 476 11.90 8.42 -1.14
CA SER A 476 11.43 8.71 -2.50
C SER A 476 10.23 9.66 -2.48
N ASN A 477 10.16 10.55 -3.48
CA ASN A 477 9.02 11.45 -3.69
C ASN A 477 7.79 10.76 -4.33
N SER A 478 7.35 9.68 -3.70
CA SER A 478 6.33 8.76 -4.22
C SER A 478 5.42 8.25 -3.09
N GLY A 479 4.30 7.63 -3.48
CA GLY A 479 3.47 6.80 -2.59
C GLY A 479 3.98 5.36 -2.52
N HIS A 480 3.29 4.50 -1.76
CA HIS A 480 3.72 3.13 -1.42
C HIS A 480 4.28 2.32 -2.61
N VAL A 481 3.45 2.07 -3.62
CA VAL A 481 3.83 1.25 -4.78
C VAL A 481 4.83 1.98 -5.67
N GLN A 482 4.65 3.30 -5.88
CA GLN A 482 5.54 4.10 -6.70
C GLN A 482 6.93 4.30 -6.07
N SER A 483 7.09 4.07 -4.77
CA SER A 483 8.40 4.05 -4.11
C SER A 483 9.17 2.76 -4.41
N ILE A 484 8.47 1.63 -4.60
CA ILE A 484 9.06 0.38 -5.09
C ILE A 484 9.38 0.53 -6.59
N LEU A 485 8.37 0.91 -7.36
CA LEU A 485 8.40 1.03 -8.81
C LEU A 485 8.73 2.45 -9.25
N ASN A 486 10.01 2.77 -9.27
CA ASN A 486 10.51 4.05 -9.72
C ASN A 486 11.62 3.85 -10.76
N PRO A 487 11.32 3.44 -12.00
CA PRO A 487 12.36 3.18 -12.99
C PRO A 487 13.15 4.47 -13.32
N PRO A 488 14.46 4.38 -13.67
CA PRO A 488 15.26 5.54 -14.05
C PRO A 488 14.70 6.37 -15.21
N SER A 489 13.84 5.79 -16.04
CA SER A 489 13.14 6.48 -17.13
C SER A 489 12.03 7.43 -16.65
N ASN A 490 11.65 7.40 -15.36
CA ASN A 490 10.60 8.26 -14.83
C ASN A 490 11.11 9.71 -14.69
N PRO A 491 10.61 10.66 -15.50
CA PRO A 491 11.10 12.04 -15.50
C PRO A 491 10.70 12.83 -14.25
N LYS A 492 9.75 12.31 -13.45
CA LYS A 492 9.29 12.94 -12.20
C LYS A 492 9.98 12.35 -10.96
N ALA A 493 10.88 11.39 -11.14
CA ALA A 493 11.58 10.74 -10.05
C ALA A 493 12.55 11.72 -9.36
N ASN A 494 12.46 11.79 -8.04
CA ASN A 494 13.47 12.35 -7.17
C ASN A 494 13.38 11.67 -5.80
N TYR A 495 14.43 11.83 -4.99
CA TYR A 495 14.50 11.32 -3.63
C TYR A 495 15.33 12.26 -2.75
N VAL A 496 15.25 12.05 -1.45
CA VAL A 496 16.17 12.66 -0.49
C VAL A 496 16.99 11.59 0.21
N GLU A 497 18.24 11.92 0.49
CA GLU A 497 19.13 11.06 1.25
C GLU A 497 20.04 11.87 2.19
N ASN A 498 20.48 11.21 3.27
CA ASN A 498 21.48 11.73 4.19
C ASN A 498 22.24 10.54 4.77
N HIS A 499 23.58 10.61 4.72
CA HIS A 499 24.47 9.55 5.20
C HIS A 499 24.40 9.35 6.71
N LYS A 500 24.06 10.39 7.49
CA LYS A 500 23.98 10.29 8.94
C LYS A 500 22.53 10.04 9.36
N LEU A 501 22.25 8.86 9.92
CA LEU A 501 20.95 8.56 10.53
C LEU A 501 20.88 9.15 11.95
N SER A 502 20.05 10.18 12.15
CA SER A 502 19.71 10.70 13.48
C SER A 502 18.63 9.85 14.15
N SER A 503 18.45 9.99 15.45
CA SER A 503 17.33 9.33 16.14
C SER A 503 15.97 9.95 15.80
N ASP A 504 15.93 11.23 15.42
CA ASP A 504 14.73 11.94 14.98
C ASP A 504 14.65 11.94 13.43
N PRO A 505 13.63 11.32 12.82
CA PRO A 505 13.41 11.35 11.38
C PRO A 505 13.28 12.77 10.81
N ARG A 506 12.73 13.72 11.58
CA ARG A 506 12.53 15.09 11.12
C ARG A 506 13.84 15.85 11.01
N ALA A 507 14.72 15.68 12.00
CA ALA A 507 16.09 16.19 11.95
C ALA A 507 16.85 15.59 10.76
N TRP A 508 16.69 14.29 10.50
CA TRP A 508 17.31 13.63 9.34
C TRP A 508 16.88 14.26 8.03
N TYR A 509 15.57 14.50 7.87
CA TYR A 509 15.01 15.12 6.66
C TYR A 509 15.47 16.55 6.46
N TYR A 510 15.56 17.35 7.54
CA TYR A 510 16.02 18.73 7.47
C TYR A 510 17.46 18.82 6.94
N ASP A 511 18.33 17.89 7.34
CA ASP A 511 19.72 17.81 6.89
C ASP A 511 19.89 17.05 5.55
N ALA A 512 18.82 16.50 5.00
CA ALA A 512 18.87 15.66 3.81
C ALA A 512 19.06 16.46 2.52
N LYS A 513 19.77 15.84 1.57
CA LYS A 513 20.00 16.41 0.25
C LYS A 513 18.95 15.88 -0.72
N HIS A 514 18.37 16.77 -1.50
CA HIS A 514 17.54 16.42 -2.64
C HIS A 514 18.41 15.94 -3.80
N VAL A 515 18.00 14.84 -4.42
CA VAL A 515 18.66 14.27 -5.59
C VAL A 515 17.61 14.00 -6.67
N ASP A 516 17.86 14.54 -7.85
CA ASP A 516 17.02 14.32 -9.03
C ASP A 516 17.27 12.93 -9.64
N GLY A 517 16.20 12.33 -10.18
CA GLY A 517 16.23 11.00 -10.77
C GLY A 517 15.78 9.88 -9.81
N SER A 518 15.84 8.64 -10.28
CA SER A 518 15.44 7.48 -9.50
C SER A 518 16.53 7.05 -8.51
N TRP A 519 16.09 6.64 -7.30
CA TRP A 519 16.95 6.00 -6.31
C TRP A 519 17.50 4.64 -6.77
N TRP A 520 16.91 4.00 -7.79
CA TRP A 520 17.37 2.72 -8.33
C TRP A 520 18.85 2.75 -8.74
N GLY A 521 19.34 3.89 -9.25
CA GLY A 521 20.76 4.05 -9.59
C GLY A 521 21.68 3.95 -8.36
N GLN A 522 21.32 4.60 -7.25
CA GLN A 522 22.08 4.53 -6.00
C GLN A 522 22.03 3.13 -5.39
N TRP A 523 20.85 2.51 -5.38
CA TRP A 523 20.69 1.14 -4.92
C TRP A 523 21.51 0.17 -5.76
N LEU A 524 21.52 0.34 -7.08
CA LEU A 524 22.28 -0.51 -7.98
C LEU A 524 23.78 -0.46 -7.65
N SER A 525 24.37 0.74 -7.53
CA SER A 525 25.77 0.88 -7.14
C SER A 525 26.03 0.21 -5.78
N TRP A 526 25.17 0.45 -4.79
CA TRP A 526 25.29 -0.10 -3.44
C TRP A 526 25.22 -1.64 -3.40
N VAL A 527 24.30 -2.25 -4.17
CA VAL A 527 24.15 -3.72 -4.19
C VAL A 527 25.25 -4.38 -5.01
N GLN A 528 25.73 -3.75 -6.09
CA GLN A 528 26.82 -4.28 -6.91
C GLN A 528 28.13 -4.39 -6.13
N GLU A 529 28.47 -3.39 -5.31
CA GLU A 529 29.62 -3.44 -4.39
C GLU A 529 29.57 -4.65 -3.44
N ARG A 530 28.36 -5.06 -3.07
CA ARG A 530 28.11 -6.18 -2.14
C ARG A 530 27.93 -7.52 -2.83
N SER A 531 27.88 -7.55 -4.17
CA SER A 531 27.57 -8.74 -4.98
C SER A 531 28.81 -9.54 -5.42
N GLY A 532 30.02 -9.09 -5.05
CA GLY A 532 31.28 -9.79 -5.31
C GLY A 532 31.82 -9.58 -6.72
N ALA A 533 32.71 -10.47 -7.19
CA ALA A 533 33.29 -10.35 -8.53
C ALA A 533 32.28 -10.73 -9.63
N GLN A 534 32.41 -10.08 -10.79
CA GLN A 534 31.69 -10.49 -11.99
C GLN A 534 32.29 -11.75 -12.62
N ARG A 535 31.44 -12.57 -13.22
CA ARG A 535 31.78 -13.80 -13.93
C ARG A 535 30.99 -13.88 -15.23
N GLU A 536 31.44 -14.70 -16.16
CA GLU A 536 30.66 -15.01 -17.36
C GLU A 536 29.30 -15.57 -16.98
N THR A 537 28.28 -15.12 -17.70
CA THR A 537 26.90 -15.51 -17.45
C THR A 537 26.66 -16.99 -17.78
N LEU A 538 26.00 -17.68 -16.86
CA LEU A 538 25.49 -19.04 -17.09
C LEU A 538 24.05 -18.94 -17.61
N THR A 539 23.83 -19.37 -18.85
CA THR A 539 22.50 -19.35 -19.49
C THR A 539 21.60 -20.49 -19.06
N THR A 540 22.17 -21.56 -18.51
CA THR A 540 21.41 -22.69 -17.96
C THR A 540 20.74 -22.27 -16.65
N LEU A 541 19.42 -22.45 -16.59
CA LEU A 541 18.63 -22.25 -15.36
C LEU A 541 18.60 -23.52 -14.52
N GLY A 542 18.56 -23.37 -13.21
CA GLY A 542 18.61 -24.47 -12.26
C GLY A 542 19.98 -25.15 -12.18
N ASN A 543 20.00 -26.36 -11.66
CA ASN A 543 21.17 -27.26 -11.70
C ASN A 543 20.69 -28.73 -11.69
N GLN A 544 21.62 -29.69 -11.55
CA GLN A 544 21.27 -31.12 -11.53
C GLN A 544 20.29 -31.50 -10.40
N ASN A 545 20.39 -30.86 -9.23
CA ASN A 545 19.53 -31.15 -8.08
C ASN A 545 18.20 -30.37 -8.14
N TYR A 546 18.19 -29.26 -8.86
CA TYR A 546 17.06 -28.34 -9.01
C TYR A 546 16.87 -28.03 -10.50
N PRO A 547 16.41 -29.02 -11.30
CA PRO A 547 16.22 -28.81 -12.73
C PRO A 547 15.10 -27.80 -12.97
N PRO A 548 15.16 -27.02 -14.06
CA PRO A 548 14.08 -26.11 -14.41
C PRO A 548 12.78 -26.90 -14.69
N MET A 549 11.68 -26.41 -14.15
CA MET A 549 10.32 -26.94 -14.33
C MET A 549 9.59 -26.14 -15.40
N GLU A 550 8.41 -25.59 -15.11
CA GLU A 550 7.71 -24.71 -16.05
C GLU A 550 8.29 -23.29 -16.10
N ASP A 551 8.00 -22.60 -17.20
CA ASP A 551 8.43 -21.23 -17.42
C ASP A 551 7.81 -20.25 -16.41
N ALA A 552 8.56 -19.19 -16.09
CA ALA A 552 8.04 -18.03 -15.40
C ALA A 552 6.80 -17.51 -16.17
N PRO A 553 5.73 -17.07 -15.48
CA PRO A 553 5.70 -16.68 -14.07
C PRO A 553 5.28 -17.80 -13.08
N GLY A 554 5.34 -19.08 -13.51
CA GLY A 554 4.92 -20.22 -12.69
C GLY A 554 3.41 -20.42 -12.62
N THR A 555 2.98 -21.31 -11.72
CA THR A 555 1.57 -21.70 -11.58
C THR A 555 0.87 -21.02 -10.40
N TYR A 556 1.59 -20.76 -9.31
CA TYR A 556 1.00 -20.24 -8.06
C TYR A 556 0.45 -18.83 -8.23
N VAL A 557 1.13 -18.00 -9.02
CA VAL A 557 0.71 -16.62 -9.32
C VAL A 557 -0.61 -16.56 -10.11
N ARG A 558 -0.98 -17.63 -10.82
CA ARG A 558 -2.19 -17.67 -11.67
C ARG A 558 -3.46 -17.97 -10.87
N VAL A 559 -3.31 -18.42 -9.62
CA VAL A 559 -4.44 -18.75 -8.73
C VAL A 559 -5.13 -17.46 -8.29
N ARG A 560 -6.47 -17.46 -8.37
CA ARG A 560 -7.34 -16.36 -7.91
C ARG A 560 -7.90 -16.64 -6.52
#